data_AF-A0A7S0D2S5-F1
#
_entry.id   AF-A0A7S0D2S5-F1
#
_cell.length_a   1.000
_cell.length_b   1.000
_cell.length_c   1.000
_cell.angle_alpha   90.00
_cell.angle_beta   90.00
_cell.angle_gamma   90.00
#
_symmetry.space_group_name_H-M   'P 1'
#
loop_
_entity.id
_entity.type
_entity.pdbx_description
1 polymer ?
#
loop_
_entity_poly.entity_id
_entity_poly.type
_entity_poly.pdbx_seq_one_letter_code
_entity_poly.pdbx_strand_id
1 'polypeptide(L)'
;VDVAHALRSTTEVFRDASARGTRLDAFDDFGKNECAWNETARALDASATSDGRGQALSLELDPDGPNRLNAALHPTNADAEARLCRAAFRLVRGGMMDAARELCVRAGQPWRAASLGGAAPGPGGFAP
;
A
#
# COMPACT_ATOMS: atom_id res chain seq x y z
N VAL A 1 13.40 -19.37 -6.75
CA VAL A 1 12.11 -18.89 -7.30
C VAL A 1 12.41 -17.87 -8.39
N ASP A 2 11.98 -18.12 -9.63
CA ASP A 2 12.33 -17.32 -10.80
C ASP A 2 11.56 -16.00 -10.83
N VAL A 3 12.29 -14.88 -10.73
CA VAL A 3 11.76 -13.51 -10.74
C VAL A 3 10.99 -13.23 -12.04
N ALA A 4 11.39 -13.84 -13.17
CA ALA A 4 10.70 -13.69 -14.43
C ALA A 4 9.31 -14.38 -14.43
N HIS A 5 9.15 -15.48 -13.70
CA HIS A 5 7.86 -16.14 -13.51
C HIS A 5 6.91 -15.33 -12.61
N ALA A 6 7.44 -14.72 -11.54
CA ALA A 6 6.67 -13.83 -10.67
C ALA A 6 6.24 -12.54 -11.40
N LEU A 7 7.08 -12.04 -12.31
CA LEU A 7 6.79 -10.89 -13.16
C LEU A 7 5.69 -11.21 -14.19
N ARG A 8 5.75 -12.37 -14.85
CA ARG A 8 4.69 -12.84 -15.76
C ARG A 8 3.37 -13.05 -15.03
N SER A 9 3.38 -13.73 -13.89
CA SER A 9 2.18 -13.96 -13.07
C SER A 9 1.54 -12.66 -12.58
N THR A 10 2.35 -11.71 -12.11
CA THR A 10 1.84 -10.41 -11.64
C THR A 10 1.30 -9.57 -12.81
N THR A 11 2.01 -9.52 -13.94
CA THR A 11 1.59 -8.72 -15.10
C THR A 11 0.44 -9.34 -15.88
N GLU A 12 0.31 -10.66 -15.95
CA GLU A 12 -0.86 -11.36 -16.52
C GLU A 12 -2.10 -11.23 -15.64
N VAL A 13 -1.94 -11.27 -14.31
CA VAL A 13 -3.04 -10.95 -13.37
C VAL A 13 -3.54 -9.52 -13.57
N PHE A 14 -2.67 -8.56 -13.94
CA PHE A 14 -3.08 -7.19 -14.25
C PHE A 14 -3.59 -7.00 -15.69
N ARG A 15 -3.17 -7.84 -16.66
CA ARG A 15 -3.49 -7.70 -18.10
C ARG A 15 -4.73 -8.49 -18.53
N ASP A 16 -4.92 -9.73 -18.06
CA ASP A 16 -6.11 -10.55 -18.34
C ASP A 16 -7.37 -10.02 -17.61
N ALA A 17 -7.14 -9.32 -16.50
CA ALA A 17 -8.19 -8.75 -15.67
C ALA A 17 -8.89 -7.50 -16.26
N SER A 18 -8.49 -7.04 -17.45
CA SER A 18 -9.25 -6.03 -18.20
C SER A 18 -10.46 -6.61 -18.95
N ALA A 19 -10.56 -7.94 -19.09
CA ALA A 19 -11.57 -8.60 -19.93
C ALA A 19 -12.84 -9.05 -19.18
N ARG A 20 -12.83 -9.08 -17.85
CA ARG A 20 -13.91 -9.60 -17.01
C ARG A 20 -14.08 -8.67 -15.81
N GLY A 21 -15.24 -8.03 -15.65
CA GLY A 21 -15.51 -6.96 -14.67
C GLY A 21 -15.38 -7.29 -13.17
N THR A 22 -14.62 -8.32 -12.79
CA THR A 22 -14.34 -8.77 -11.41
C THR A 22 -13.17 -8.05 -10.73
N ARG A 23 -12.42 -7.20 -11.46
CA ARG A 23 -11.18 -6.56 -10.98
C ARG A 23 -11.39 -5.38 -10.04
N LEU A 24 -12.45 -4.58 -10.24
CA LEU A 24 -12.71 -3.44 -9.36
C LEU A 24 -13.03 -3.91 -7.94
N ASP A 25 -13.76 -5.02 -7.80
CA ASP A 25 -14.12 -5.61 -6.50
C ASP A 25 -12.89 -6.13 -5.76
N ALA A 26 -11.98 -6.86 -6.44
CA ALA A 26 -10.73 -7.31 -5.83
C ALA A 26 -9.80 -6.15 -5.47
N PHE A 27 -9.77 -5.08 -6.27
CA PHE A 27 -9.07 -3.83 -5.95
C PHE A 27 -9.73 -3.08 -4.79
N ASP A 28 -11.06 -3.10 -4.70
CA ASP A 28 -11.84 -2.50 -3.62
C ASP A 28 -11.63 -3.26 -2.31
N ASP A 29 -11.67 -4.58 -2.34
CA ASP A 29 -11.46 -5.43 -1.18
C ASP A 29 -10.03 -5.33 -0.65
N PHE A 30 -9.05 -5.22 -1.55
CA PHE A 30 -7.65 -4.95 -1.20
C PHE A 30 -7.50 -3.54 -0.58
N GLY A 31 -8.07 -2.50 -1.20
CA GLY A 31 -8.03 -1.15 -0.67
C GLY A 31 -8.74 -1.01 0.70
N LYS A 32 -9.95 -1.55 0.82
CA LYS A 32 -10.75 -1.45 2.05
C LYS A 32 -10.09 -2.12 3.26
N ASN A 33 -9.44 -3.27 3.07
CA ASN A 33 -8.92 -4.07 4.17
C ASN A 33 -7.48 -3.71 4.61
N GLU A 34 -6.72 -3.00 3.78
CA GLU A 34 -5.30 -2.73 4.06
C GLU A 34 -5.05 -1.34 4.65
N CYS A 35 -6.09 -0.50 4.69
CA CYS A 35 -6.01 0.91 5.04
C CYS A 35 -5.91 1.25 6.53
N ALA A 36 -6.72 0.60 7.37
CA ALA A 36 -7.20 1.31 8.56
C ALA A 36 -6.40 1.05 9.83
N TRP A 37 -5.23 0.39 9.72
CA TRP A 37 -4.43 -0.07 10.87
C TRP A 37 -5.29 -0.71 11.98
N ASN A 38 -6.41 -1.37 11.59
CA ASN A 38 -7.48 -1.79 12.49
C ASN A 38 -6.98 -2.75 13.57
N GLU A 39 -6.05 -3.65 13.24
CA GLU A 39 -5.50 -4.58 14.23
C GLU A 39 -4.52 -3.88 15.17
N THR A 40 -3.75 -2.90 14.69
CA THR A 40 -2.96 -2.02 15.55
C THR A 40 -3.87 -1.24 16.50
N ALA A 41 -4.95 -0.63 16.01
CA ALA A 41 -5.91 0.11 16.84
C ALA A 41 -6.60 -0.80 17.88
N ARG A 42 -7.07 -1.98 17.46
CA ARG A 42 -7.65 -2.99 18.37
C ARG A 42 -6.65 -3.45 19.44
N ALA A 43 -5.38 -3.64 19.06
CA ALA A 43 -4.35 -4.01 20.00
C ALA A 43 -4.09 -2.89 21.02
N LEU A 44 -4.08 -1.62 20.60
CA LEU A 44 -3.99 -0.46 21.50
C LEU A 44 -5.20 -0.36 22.44
N ASP A 45 -6.42 -0.55 21.93
CA ASP A 45 -7.65 -0.57 22.74
C ASP A 45 -7.62 -1.70 23.79
N ALA A 46 -7.01 -2.84 23.43
CA ALA A 46 -6.74 -3.96 24.33
C ALA A 46 -5.54 -3.72 25.27
N SER A 47 -4.96 -2.51 25.27
CA SER A 47 -3.79 -2.12 26.06
C SER A 47 -2.52 -2.95 25.76
N ALA A 48 -2.40 -3.48 24.55
CA ALA A 48 -1.19 -4.16 24.12
C ALA A 48 -0.04 -3.17 23.97
N THR A 49 1.12 -3.53 24.53
CA THR A 49 2.34 -2.73 24.45
C THR A 49 3.32 -3.23 23.40
N SER A 50 3.05 -4.39 22.80
CA SER A 50 3.93 -5.01 21.80
C SER A 50 3.16 -5.60 20.63
N ASP A 51 3.86 -5.76 19.50
CA ASP A 51 3.35 -6.39 18.28
C ASP A 51 3.29 -7.93 18.35
N GLY A 52 3.58 -8.53 19.52
CA GLY A 52 3.69 -9.98 19.71
C GLY A 52 4.98 -10.61 19.16
N ARG A 53 5.84 -9.83 18.49
CA ARG A 53 7.19 -10.22 18.04
C ARG A 53 8.30 -9.57 18.88
N GLY A 54 7.92 -8.81 19.90
CA GLY A 54 8.82 -8.18 20.87
C GLY A 54 9.19 -6.73 20.54
N GLN A 55 8.57 -6.12 19.53
CA GLN A 55 8.71 -4.68 19.28
C GLN A 55 7.58 -3.91 19.96
N ALA A 56 7.87 -2.69 20.41
CA ALA A 56 6.86 -1.81 20.98
C ALA A 56 5.82 -1.44 19.91
N LEU A 57 4.54 -1.50 20.27
CA LEU A 57 3.45 -1.14 19.35
C LEU A 57 3.37 0.40 19.20
N SER A 58 3.14 0.89 17.98
CA SER A 58 2.97 2.33 17.73
C SER A 58 1.73 2.84 18.45
N LEU A 59 1.91 3.81 19.36
CA LEU A 59 0.82 4.47 20.08
C LEU A 59 0.14 5.56 19.25
N GLU A 60 0.82 6.04 18.22
CA GLU A 60 0.34 7.09 17.32
C GLU A 60 -0.02 6.47 15.96
N LEU A 61 -1.23 6.78 15.47
CA LEU A 61 -1.83 6.20 14.25
C LEU A 61 -1.75 7.15 13.04
N ASP A 62 -0.89 8.17 13.09
CA ASP A 62 -0.54 8.99 11.93
C ASP A 62 0.47 8.25 11.02
N PRO A 63 0.56 8.62 9.72
CA PRO A 63 1.32 7.84 8.73
C PRO A 63 2.82 7.74 8.98
N ASP A 64 3.43 8.65 9.75
CA ASP A 64 4.84 8.60 10.13
C ASP A 64 5.07 8.20 11.59
N GLY A 65 4.01 8.04 12.39
CA GLY A 65 4.06 7.65 13.81
C GLY A 65 4.95 6.44 14.10
N PRO A 66 4.80 5.31 13.40
CA PRO A 66 5.66 4.14 13.60
C PRO A 66 7.15 4.45 13.40
N ASN A 67 7.48 5.26 12.39
CA ASN A 67 8.87 5.62 12.10
C ASN A 67 9.41 6.65 13.09
N ARG A 68 8.59 7.65 13.47
CA ARG A 68 8.93 8.70 14.43
C ARG A 68 9.20 8.13 15.82
N LEU A 69 8.41 7.15 16.24
CA LEU A 69 8.51 6.52 17.56
C LEU A 69 9.41 5.28 17.59
N ASN A 70 9.99 4.88 16.45
CA ASN A 70 10.70 3.62 16.29
C ASN A 70 9.88 2.43 16.85
N ALA A 71 8.62 2.37 16.45
CA ALA A 71 7.63 1.42 16.92
C ALA A 71 7.06 0.60 15.76
N ALA A 72 6.52 -0.57 16.08
CA ALA A 72 5.95 -1.50 15.11
C ALA A 72 4.43 -1.32 14.98
N LEU A 73 3.90 -1.67 13.81
CA LEU A 73 2.48 -1.93 13.64
C LEU A 73 2.17 -3.38 14.03
N HIS A 74 0.90 -3.68 14.29
CA HIS A 74 0.46 -5.06 14.42
C HIS A 74 0.87 -5.87 13.17
N PRO A 75 1.33 -7.12 13.29
CA PRO A 75 1.84 -7.92 12.18
C PRO A 75 0.93 -7.95 10.95
N THR A 76 -0.38 -8.12 11.16
CA THR A 76 -1.38 -8.10 10.09
C THR A 76 -1.37 -6.79 9.29
N ASN A 77 -1.24 -5.65 9.99
CA ASN A 77 -1.17 -4.34 9.36
C ASN A 77 0.19 -4.08 8.72
N ALA A 78 1.29 -4.51 9.33
CA ALA A 78 2.61 -4.44 8.71
C ALA A 78 2.68 -5.23 7.39
N ASP A 79 2.09 -6.43 7.36
CA ASP A 79 2.04 -7.24 6.14
C ASP A 79 1.13 -6.62 5.07
N ALA A 80 0.03 -5.98 5.47
CA ALA A 80 -0.85 -5.21 4.59
C ALA A 80 -0.13 -4.00 3.98
N GLU A 81 0.54 -3.18 4.79
CA GLU A 81 1.39 -2.07 4.32
C GLU A 81 2.39 -2.56 3.26
N ALA A 82 3.06 -3.69 3.52
CA ALA A 82 4.04 -4.25 2.62
C ALA A 82 3.41 -4.74 1.29
N ARG A 83 2.20 -5.31 1.31
CA ARG A 83 1.47 -5.70 0.10
C ARG A 83 1.06 -4.47 -0.72
N LEU A 84 0.51 -3.45 -0.07
CA LEU A 84 0.12 -2.19 -0.69
C LEU A 84 1.33 -1.52 -1.37
N CYS A 85 2.46 -1.41 -0.65
CA CYS A 85 3.72 -0.86 -1.17
C CYS A 85 4.22 -1.63 -2.40
N ARG A 86 4.21 -2.96 -2.36
CA ARG A 86 4.65 -3.79 -3.48
C ARG A 86 3.76 -3.60 -4.71
N ALA A 87 2.44 -3.54 -4.52
CA ALA A 87 1.49 -3.30 -5.60
C ALA A 87 1.69 -1.91 -6.23
N ALA A 88 1.77 -0.86 -5.40
CA ALA A 88 2.02 0.51 -5.85
C ALA A 88 3.35 0.62 -6.60
N PHE A 89 4.43 0.03 -6.08
CA PHE A 89 5.74 0.02 -6.74
C PHE A 89 5.70 -0.63 -8.13
N ARG A 90 4.96 -1.73 -8.29
CA ARG A 90 4.79 -2.39 -9.59
C ARG A 90 4.05 -1.50 -10.60
N LEU A 91 3.01 -0.81 -10.17
CA LEU A 91 2.26 0.14 -11.01
C LEU A 91 3.16 1.32 -11.44
N VAL A 92 3.91 1.89 -10.50
CA VAL A 92 4.89 2.96 -10.77
C VAL A 92 5.94 2.51 -11.79
N ARG A 93 6.54 1.33 -11.59
CA ARG A 93 7.54 0.78 -12.53
C ARG A 93 6.97 0.46 -13.91
N GLY A 94 5.66 0.18 -14.00
CA GLY A 94 4.92 0.02 -15.25
C GLY A 94 4.49 1.33 -15.92
N GLY A 95 4.82 2.49 -15.34
CA GLY A 95 4.38 3.81 -15.83
C GLY A 95 2.92 4.13 -15.54
N MET A 96 2.22 3.29 -14.78
CA MET A 96 0.80 3.43 -14.45
C MET A 96 0.60 4.31 -13.21
N MET A 97 1.06 5.56 -13.28
CA MET A 97 1.05 6.49 -12.14
C MET A 97 -0.36 6.77 -11.62
N ASP A 98 -1.34 6.93 -12.51
CA ASP A 98 -2.72 7.21 -12.12
C ASP A 98 -3.34 6.04 -11.35
N ALA A 99 -3.10 4.80 -11.80
CA ALA A 99 -3.54 3.60 -11.11
C ALA A 99 -2.84 3.42 -9.75
N ALA A 100 -1.57 3.80 -9.64
CA ALA A 100 -0.86 3.78 -8.36
C ALA A 100 -1.45 4.78 -7.35
N ARG A 101 -1.79 5.99 -7.81
CA ARG A 101 -2.48 6.99 -6.97
C ARG A 101 -3.86 6.54 -6.55
N GLU A 102 -4.66 6.03 -7.50
CA GLU A 102 -6.01 5.52 -7.22
C GLU A 102 -5.96 4.38 -6.19
N LEU A 103 -5.00 3.45 -6.33
CA LEU A 103 -4.78 2.38 -5.38
C LEU A 103 -4.51 2.94 -3.97
N CYS A 104 -3.61 3.92 -3.83
CA CYS A 104 -3.32 4.54 -2.54
C CYS A 104 -4.54 5.27 -1.94
N VAL A 105 -5.35 5.95 -2.75
CA VAL A 105 -6.58 6.62 -2.28
C VAL A 105 -7.62 5.60 -1.82
N ARG A 106 -7.84 4.53 -2.59
CA ARG A 106 -8.79 3.46 -2.24
C ARG A 106 -8.33 2.63 -1.05
N ALA A 107 -7.02 2.50 -0.87
CA ALA A 107 -6.39 2.00 0.34
C ALA A 107 -6.43 3.01 1.50
N GLY A 108 -7.17 4.13 1.37
CA GLY A 108 -7.30 5.20 2.36
C GLY A 108 -5.97 5.77 2.86
N GLN A 109 -4.94 5.74 2.02
CA GLN A 109 -3.64 6.38 2.22
C GLN A 109 -3.45 7.51 1.22
N PRO A 110 -4.30 8.56 1.26
CA PRO A 110 -4.22 9.67 0.33
C PRO A 110 -2.87 10.41 0.41
N TRP A 111 -2.18 10.34 1.56
CA TRP A 111 -0.83 10.87 1.72
C TRP A 111 0.17 10.21 0.76
N ARG A 112 0.08 8.88 0.55
CA ARG A 112 0.94 8.18 -0.43
C ARG A 112 0.58 8.58 -1.86
N ALA A 113 -0.70 8.76 -2.15
CA ALA A 113 -1.13 9.23 -3.47
C ALA A 113 -0.59 10.64 -3.77
N ALA A 114 -0.57 11.52 -2.77
CA ALA A 114 0.04 12.85 -2.87
C ALA A 114 1.56 12.76 -3.10
N SER A 115 2.27 11.88 -2.39
CA SER A 115 3.70 11.64 -2.61
C SER A 115 4.00 11.16 -4.03
N LEU A 116 3.13 10.34 -4.63
CA LEU A 116 3.25 9.89 -6.02
C LEU A 116 2.96 11.00 -7.04
N GLY A 117 2.15 12.00 -6.68
CA GLY A 117 1.82 13.14 -7.55
C GLY A 117 3.00 14.09 -7.80
N GLY A 118 3.94 14.19 -6.85
CA GLY A 118 5.12 15.05 -6.98
C GLY A 118 6.12 14.63 -8.07
N ALA A 119 6.01 13.40 -8.59
CA ALA A 119 6.82 12.89 -9.69
C ALA A 119 6.28 13.26 -11.08
N ALA A 120 5.09 13.87 -11.16
CA ALA A 120 4.57 14.38 -12.41
C ALA A 120 5.45 15.55 -12.88
N PRO A 121 5.93 15.56 -14.13
CA PRO A 121 6.54 16.77 -14.67
C PRO A 121 5.54 17.90 -14.54
N GLY A 122 5.98 19.04 -14.01
CA GLY A 122 5.18 20.26 -14.04
C GLY A 122 4.71 20.57 -15.47
N PRO A 123 3.72 21.46 -15.65
CA PRO A 123 3.10 21.75 -16.95
C PRO A 123 4.07 22.23 -18.05
N GLY A 124 5.36 22.40 -17.77
CA GLY A 124 6.43 22.58 -18.76
C GLY A 124 7.34 21.37 -18.84
N GLY A 125 6.80 20.20 -19.24
CA GLY A 125 7.52 18.93 -19.32
C GLY A 125 8.92 19.03 -19.91
N PHE A 126 9.81 18.14 -19.47
CA PHE A 126 11.17 18.01 -19.97
C PHE A 126 11.13 17.82 -21.50
N ALA A 127 11.35 18.90 -22.24
CA ALA A 127 11.61 18.85 -23.66
C ALA A 127 12.97 18.14 -23.88
N PRO A 128 13.10 17.30 -24.92
CA PRO A 128 14.32 16.55 -25.19
C PRO A 128 15.55 17.43 -25.41
#